data_AF-A0A7Y6B5W2-F1
#
_entry.id   AF-A0A7Y6B5W2-F1
#
_cell.length_a   1.000
_cell.length_b   1.000
_cell.length_c   1.000
_cell.angle_alpha   90.00
_cell.angle_beta   90.00
_cell.angle_gamma   90.00
#
_symmetry.space_group_name_H-M   'P 1'
#
loop_
_entity.id
_entity.type
_entity.pdbx_description
1 polymer ?
#
loop_
_entity_poly.entity_id
_entity_poly.type
_entity_poly.pdbx_seq_one_letter_code
_entity_poly.pdbx_strand_id
1 'polypeptide(L)'
;MILLALLIQIDTALTFGEAKRLPPAVVGERLLKGENFRPIESFASFGATFEGPPGLVEARLFEQPVATPLGCTRQQWTVKFQAQESKESDSALPYDRYRATEVALPKPSGCAVANYVHLNPGISEAQGFAVLRQLEKLRSGRKNVTISCTEDDTASSFCMNKAAILSALARLTPWNIASDPNGFRVWLGTPGRTVTEVRFHSQRPSHVWVDRRFPAPF
;
A
#
# COMPACT_ATOMS: atom_id res chain seq x y z
N MET A 1 -31.89 -47.85 -11.65
CA MET A 1 -30.56 -47.22 -11.85
C MET A 1 -30.75 -45.71 -11.84
N ILE A 2 -30.37 -45.04 -10.76
CA ILE A 2 -30.43 -43.58 -10.67
C ILE A 2 -29.02 -43.08 -11.01
N LEU A 3 -28.84 -42.53 -12.21
CA LEU A 3 -27.63 -41.79 -12.57
C LEU A 3 -27.71 -40.42 -11.87
N LEU A 4 -26.98 -40.27 -10.76
CA LEU A 4 -26.67 -38.96 -10.21
C LEU A 4 -25.67 -38.30 -11.16
N ALA A 5 -26.14 -37.39 -12.02
CA ALA A 5 -25.26 -36.52 -12.77
C ALA A 5 -24.62 -35.52 -11.79
N LEU A 6 -23.37 -35.80 -11.43
CA LEU A 6 -22.52 -34.87 -10.70
C LEU A 6 -22.23 -33.68 -11.64
N LEU A 7 -23.00 -32.60 -11.51
CA LEU A 7 -22.70 -31.33 -12.16
C LEU A 7 -21.39 -30.80 -11.55
N ILE A 8 -20.27 -31.09 -12.21
CA ILE A 8 -19.02 -30.39 -11.98
C ILE A 8 -19.27 -28.95 -12.45
N GLN A 9 -19.60 -28.06 -11.52
CA GLN A 9 -19.57 -26.62 -11.80
C GLN A 9 -18.11 -26.29 -12.09
N ILE A 10 -17.79 -26.13 -13.37
CA ILE A 10 -16.53 -25.55 -13.80
C ILE A 10 -16.57 -24.12 -13.28
N ASP A 11 -15.89 -23.90 -12.15
CA ASP A 11 -15.76 -22.60 -11.51
C ASP A 11 -14.94 -21.73 -12.48
N THR A 12 -15.61 -20.99 -13.35
CA THR A 12 -14.93 -20.17 -14.36
C THR A 12 -14.13 -19.09 -13.64
N ALA A 13 -12.87 -18.92 -14.04
CA ALA A 13 -12.01 -17.89 -13.49
C ALA A 13 -12.63 -16.51 -13.75
N LEU A 14 -12.75 -15.72 -12.67
CA LEU A 14 -13.33 -14.38 -12.72
C LEU A 14 -12.42 -13.45 -13.52
N THR A 15 -12.91 -12.87 -14.61
CA THR A 15 -12.19 -11.86 -15.39
C THR A 15 -12.04 -10.55 -14.62
N PHE A 16 -11.11 -9.69 -15.03
CA PHE A 16 -10.94 -8.36 -14.44
C PHE A 16 -12.22 -7.49 -14.57
N GLY A 17 -12.89 -7.55 -15.71
CA GLY A 17 -14.16 -6.84 -15.97
C GLY A 17 -15.28 -7.26 -15.03
N GLU A 18 -15.41 -8.57 -14.79
CA GLU A 18 -16.41 -9.11 -13.86
C GLU A 18 -16.06 -8.77 -12.41
N ALA A 19 -14.78 -8.84 -12.02
CA ALA A 19 -14.32 -8.51 -10.68
C ALA A 19 -14.69 -7.07 -10.28
N LYS A 20 -14.57 -6.10 -11.19
CA LYS A 20 -14.97 -4.70 -10.95
C LYS A 20 -16.46 -4.51 -10.62
N ARG A 21 -17.32 -5.45 -11.03
CA ARG A 21 -18.79 -5.32 -10.93
C ARG A 21 -19.38 -6.08 -9.75
N LEU A 22 -18.62 -7.01 -9.16
CA LEU A 22 -19.08 -7.83 -8.06
C LEU A 22 -18.82 -7.14 -6.70
N PRO A 23 -19.62 -7.46 -5.66
CA PRO A 23 -19.35 -7.02 -4.30
C PRO A 23 -17.95 -7.48 -3.82
N PRO A 24 -17.21 -6.67 -3.05
CA PRO A 24 -15.85 -6.99 -2.63
C PRO A 24 -15.69 -8.36 -1.95
N ALA A 25 -16.63 -8.74 -1.08
CA ALA A 25 -16.63 -10.05 -0.43
C ALA A 25 -16.64 -11.22 -1.44
N VAL A 26 -17.52 -11.14 -2.45
CA VAL A 26 -17.66 -12.16 -3.52
C VAL A 26 -16.40 -12.20 -4.38
N VAL A 27 -15.82 -11.03 -4.68
CA VAL A 27 -14.55 -10.95 -5.42
C VAL A 27 -13.43 -11.66 -4.65
N GLY A 28 -13.35 -11.46 -3.34
CA GLY A 28 -12.41 -12.15 -2.46
C GLY A 28 -12.55 -13.67 -2.51
N GLU A 29 -13.76 -14.18 -2.30
CA GLU A 29 -14.05 -15.62 -2.32
C GLU A 29 -13.65 -16.30 -3.64
N ARG A 30 -13.84 -15.61 -4.77
CA ARG A 30 -13.53 -16.16 -6.09
C ARG A 30 -12.05 -16.00 -6.47
N LEU A 31 -11.44 -14.84 -6.22
CA LEU A 31 -10.06 -14.56 -6.63
C LEU A 31 -9.01 -15.11 -5.66
N LEU A 32 -9.36 -15.29 -4.39
CA LEU A 32 -8.44 -15.75 -3.34
C LEU A 32 -8.79 -17.17 -2.88
N LYS A 33 -9.51 -17.94 -3.70
CA LYS A 33 -9.85 -19.34 -3.40
C LYS A 33 -8.60 -20.15 -3.10
N GLY A 34 -8.62 -20.85 -1.96
CA GLY A 34 -7.49 -21.65 -1.47
C GLY A 34 -6.49 -20.87 -0.61
N GLU A 35 -6.62 -19.55 -0.53
CA GLU A 35 -5.85 -18.72 0.39
C GLU A 35 -6.55 -18.58 1.74
N ASN A 36 -5.76 -18.34 2.79
CA ASN A 36 -6.30 -17.91 4.08
C ASN A 36 -6.39 -16.37 4.09
N PHE A 37 -7.61 -15.85 3.89
CA PHE A 37 -7.90 -14.42 3.86
C PHE A 37 -9.12 -14.10 4.74
N ARG A 38 -9.19 -12.85 5.22
CA ARG A 38 -10.35 -12.30 5.95
C ARG A 38 -11.35 -11.64 4.99
N PRO A 39 -12.59 -11.33 5.41
CA PRO A 39 -13.55 -10.63 4.56
C PRO A 39 -12.93 -9.42 3.85
N ILE A 40 -13.09 -9.38 2.53
CA ILE A 40 -12.61 -8.27 1.71
C ILE A 40 -13.61 -7.11 1.84
N GLU A 41 -13.11 -5.98 2.33
CA GLU A 41 -13.89 -4.76 2.55
C GLU A 41 -13.95 -3.89 1.29
N SER A 42 -12.88 -3.86 0.49
CA SER A 42 -12.82 -3.03 -0.70
C SER A 42 -11.97 -3.62 -1.81
N PHE A 43 -12.31 -3.24 -3.04
CA PHE A 43 -11.62 -3.58 -4.27
C PHE A 43 -11.21 -2.28 -4.97
N ALA A 44 -9.95 -2.18 -5.38
CA ALA A 44 -9.43 -1.06 -6.15
C ALA A 44 -8.75 -1.57 -7.41
N SER A 45 -9.25 -1.16 -8.57
CA SER A 45 -8.61 -1.40 -9.86
C SER A 45 -7.62 -0.28 -10.17
N PHE A 46 -6.41 -0.66 -10.56
CA PHE A 46 -5.46 0.26 -11.16
C PHE A 46 -5.50 -0.01 -12.67
N GLY A 47 -5.50 1.06 -13.47
CA GLY A 47 -5.44 0.91 -14.93
C GLY A 47 -4.17 0.18 -15.37
N ALA A 48 -4.03 -0.07 -16.68
CA ALA A 48 -2.83 -0.66 -17.24
C ALA A 48 -1.57 0.00 -16.65
N THR A 49 -0.68 -0.81 -16.08
CA THR A 49 0.59 -0.30 -15.56
C THR A 49 1.41 0.16 -16.77
N PHE A 50 1.84 1.42 -16.77
CA PHE A 50 2.59 2.02 -17.88
C PHE A 50 3.90 1.27 -18.19
N GLU A 51 4.39 0.47 -17.23
CA GLU A 51 5.63 -0.31 -17.29
C GLU A 51 5.39 -1.83 -17.31
N GLY A 52 4.13 -2.28 -17.35
CA GLY A 52 3.78 -3.68 -17.47
C GLY A 52 3.77 -4.16 -18.92
N PRO A 53 3.89 -5.48 -19.19
CA PRO A 53 3.62 -6.02 -20.52
C PRO A 53 2.21 -5.61 -20.99
N PRO A 54 2.00 -5.44 -22.30
CA PRO A 54 0.69 -5.10 -22.84
C PRO A 54 -0.40 -6.05 -22.32
N GLY A 55 -1.53 -5.48 -21.89
CA GLY A 55 -2.65 -6.25 -21.37
C GLY A 55 -2.54 -6.70 -19.91
N LEU A 56 -1.45 -6.37 -19.21
CA LEU A 56 -1.35 -6.54 -17.76
C LEU A 56 -2.18 -5.47 -17.05
N VAL A 57 -3.07 -5.91 -16.16
CA VAL A 57 -3.77 -5.04 -15.21
C VAL A 57 -3.72 -5.63 -13.82
N GLU A 58 -3.71 -4.74 -12.82
CA GLU A 58 -3.65 -5.14 -11.41
C GLU A 58 -4.88 -4.64 -10.65
N ALA A 59 -5.35 -5.47 -9.73
CA ALA A 59 -6.32 -5.07 -8.72
C ALA A 59 -5.76 -5.29 -7.32
N ARG A 60 -6.20 -4.45 -6.39
CA ARG A 60 -5.95 -4.62 -4.96
C ARG A 60 -7.25 -4.92 -4.23
N LEU A 61 -7.22 -5.94 -3.39
CA LEU A 61 -8.29 -6.29 -2.47
C LEU A 61 -7.79 -6.00 -1.06
N PHE A 62 -8.57 -5.26 -0.28
CA PHE A 62 -8.21 -4.90 1.08
C PHE A 62 -9.10 -5.66 2.06
N GLU A 63 -8.48 -6.43 2.94
CA GLU A 63 -9.20 -7.09 4.02
C GLU A 63 -9.76 -6.08 5.02
N GLN A 64 -10.83 -6.49 5.71
CA GLN A 64 -11.32 -5.78 6.87
C GLN A 64 -10.19 -5.63 7.91
N PRO A 65 -9.95 -4.41 8.42
CA PRO A 65 -8.87 -4.20 9.37
C PRO A 65 -9.20 -4.77 10.75
N VAL A 66 -8.16 -5.17 11.47
CA VAL A 66 -8.27 -5.67 12.84
C VAL A 66 -7.41 -4.83 13.77
N ALA A 67 -7.95 -4.57 14.96
CA ALA A 67 -7.24 -3.91 16.04
C ALA A 67 -6.24 -4.87 16.67
N THR A 68 -5.04 -4.36 16.94
CA THR A 68 -3.97 -5.03 17.68
C THR A 68 -3.54 -4.14 18.85
N PRO A 69 -2.74 -4.65 19.80
CA PRO A 69 -2.23 -3.81 20.89
C PRO A 69 -1.39 -2.59 20.44
N LEU A 70 -0.86 -2.62 19.21
CA LEU A 70 0.00 -1.55 18.70
C LEU A 70 -0.73 -0.55 17.79
N GLY A 71 -1.84 -0.96 17.16
CA GLY A 71 -2.62 -0.16 16.23
C GLY A 71 -3.59 -1.01 15.43
N CYS A 72 -3.69 -0.76 14.13
CA CYS A 72 -4.56 -1.49 13.22
C CYS A 72 -3.75 -2.18 12.13
N THR A 73 -4.12 -3.41 11.79
CA THR A 73 -3.46 -4.19 10.73
C THR A 73 -4.50 -4.72 9.75
N ARG A 74 -4.10 -4.82 8.48
CA ARG A 74 -4.86 -5.53 7.45
C ARG A 74 -3.91 -6.18 6.45
N GLN A 75 -4.42 -7.14 5.69
CA GLN A 75 -3.71 -7.58 4.50
C GLN A 75 -4.28 -6.87 3.27
N GLN A 76 -3.40 -6.50 2.36
CA GLN A 76 -3.72 -6.12 1.00
C GLN A 76 -3.30 -7.26 0.09
N TRP A 77 -4.23 -7.78 -0.70
CA TRP A 77 -3.95 -8.72 -1.77
C TRP A 77 -3.82 -7.97 -3.08
N THR A 78 -2.75 -8.22 -3.83
CA THR A 78 -2.63 -7.79 -5.23
C THR A 78 -2.89 -8.99 -6.11
N VAL A 79 -3.81 -8.85 -7.07
CA VAL A 79 -4.10 -9.86 -8.09
C VAL A 79 -3.72 -9.29 -9.45
N LYS A 80 -2.90 -10.03 -10.19
CA LYS A 80 -2.48 -9.69 -11.54
C LYS A 80 -3.34 -10.42 -12.55
N PHE A 81 -3.81 -9.69 -13.55
CA PHE A 81 -4.61 -10.21 -14.65
C PHE A 81 -3.90 -9.97 -15.97
N GLN A 82 -3.93 -10.95 -16.86
CA GLN A 82 -3.32 -10.85 -18.18
C GLN A 82 -4.39 -11.03 -19.25
N ALA A 83 -4.54 -10.03 -20.13
CA ALA A 83 -5.29 -10.19 -21.36
C ALA A 83 -4.46 -10.99 -22.37
N GLN A 84 -5.13 -11.86 -23.13
CA GLN A 84 -4.52 -12.44 -24.33
C GLN A 84 -4.28 -11.32 -25.36
N GLU A 85 -3.28 -11.49 -26.21
CA GLU A 85 -2.94 -10.51 -27.26
C GLU A 85 -4.19 -10.07 -28.03
N SER A 86 -4.29 -8.77 -28.32
CA SER A 86 -5.41 -8.11 -29.01
C SER A 86 -6.76 -8.04 -28.28
N LYS A 87 -6.89 -8.56 -27.05
CA LYS A 87 -8.13 -8.43 -26.26
C LYS A 87 -8.09 -7.25 -25.28
N GLU A 88 -9.26 -6.71 -24.98
CA GLU A 88 -9.45 -5.64 -23.99
C GLU A 88 -9.10 -6.12 -22.57
N SER A 89 -8.57 -5.20 -21.75
CA SER A 89 -8.20 -5.46 -20.34
C SER A 89 -9.33 -6.03 -19.50
N ASP A 90 -10.59 -5.76 -19.82
CA ASP A 90 -11.74 -6.31 -19.08
C ASP A 90 -11.90 -7.82 -19.24
N SER A 91 -11.33 -8.41 -20.31
CA SER A 91 -11.31 -9.85 -20.52
C SER A 91 -10.12 -10.56 -19.85
N ALA A 92 -9.23 -9.80 -19.20
CA ALA A 92 -8.01 -10.33 -18.60
C ALA A 92 -8.33 -11.35 -17.51
N LEU A 93 -7.58 -12.46 -17.50
CA LEU A 93 -7.75 -13.55 -16.53
C LEU A 93 -6.66 -13.48 -15.45
N PRO A 94 -7.00 -13.82 -14.19
CA PRO A 94 -6.05 -13.79 -13.09
C PRO A 94 -5.00 -14.89 -13.28
N TYR A 95 -3.72 -14.55 -13.11
CA TYR A 95 -2.62 -15.52 -13.26
C TYR A 95 -1.65 -15.52 -12.07
N ASP A 96 -1.63 -14.46 -11.27
CA ASP A 96 -0.76 -14.36 -10.09
C ASP A 96 -1.45 -13.55 -9.00
N ARG A 97 -1.11 -13.85 -7.74
CA ARG A 97 -1.60 -13.14 -6.57
C ARG A 97 -0.58 -13.22 -5.45
N TYR A 98 -0.45 -12.11 -4.72
CA TYR A 98 0.40 -12.04 -3.55
C TYR A 98 -0.24 -11.10 -2.52
N ARG A 99 0.17 -11.25 -1.26
CA ARG A 99 -0.30 -10.40 -0.17
C ARG A 99 0.82 -9.56 0.41
N ALA A 100 0.44 -8.43 0.95
CA ALA A 100 1.28 -7.59 1.78
C ALA A 100 0.53 -7.16 3.04
N THR A 101 1.29 -6.94 4.10
CA THR A 101 0.75 -6.41 5.34
C THR A 101 0.75 -4.89 5.29
N GLU A 102 -0.36 -4.30 5.74
CA GLU A 102 -0.45 -2.86 5.94
C GLU A 102 -0.82 -2.53 7.38
N VAL A 103 -0.29 -1.42 7.88
CA VAL A 103 -0.48 -0.98 9.27
C VAL A 103 -0.96 0.48 9.33
N ALA A 104 -1.76 0.80 10.34
CA ALA A 104 -2.20 2.16 10.62
C ALA A 104 -2.17 2.42 12.13
N LEU A 105 -1.75 3.62 12.53
CA LEU A 105 -1.87 4.03 13.93
C LEU A 105 -3.35 4.07 14.36
N PRO A 106 -3.66 3.72 15.62
CA PRO A 106 -5.03 3.67 16.09
C PRO A 106 -5.66 5.07 16.08
N LYS A 107 -6.93 5.15 15.72
CA LYS A 107 -7.76 6.37 15.84
C LYS A 107 -8.80 6.19 16.95
N PRO A 108 -9.33 7.27 17.53
CA PRO A 108 -10.39 7.17 18.55
C PRO A 108 -11.62 6.39 18.08
N SER A 109 -11.94 6.45 16.78
CA SER A 109 -13.05 5.70 16.16
C SER A 109 -12.71 4.23 15.85
N GLY A 110 -11.59 3.71 16.33
CA GLY A 110 -11.10 2.36 16.04
C GLY A 110 -10.33 2.27 14.72
N CYS A 111 -10.36 1.08 14.10
CA CYS A 111 -9.66 0.82 12.85
C CYS A 111 -10.47 1.30 11.64
N ALA A 112 -10.12 2.47 11.14
CA ALA A 112 -10.66 2.99 9.88
C ALA A 112 -10.29 2.06 8.71
N VAL A 113 -10.98 2.18 7.57
CA VAL A 113 -10.72 1.38 6.34
C VAL A 113 -9.70 2.02 5.40
N ALA A 114 -9.21 3.23 5.71
CA ALA A 114 -8.30 4.01 4.87
C ALA A 114 -7.09 4.54 5.66
N ASN A 115 -6.06 4.96 4.94
CA ASN A 115 -4.77 5.46 5.46
C ASN A 115 -3.92 4.39 6.17
N TYR A 116 -3.88 3.19 5.57
CA TYR A 116 -2.88 2.19 5.94
C TYR A 116 -1.60 2.42 5.16
N VAL A 117 -0.51 1.96 5.76
CA VAL A 117 0.84 2.08 5.23
C VAL A 117 1.35 0.68 4.93
N HIS A 118 1.71 0.45 3.67
CA HIS A 118 2.27 -0.81 3.21
C HIS A 118 3.63 -1.08 3.87
N LEU A 119 3.85 -2.31 4.33
CA LEU A 119 5.15 -2.77 4.81
C LEU A 119 5.83 -3.60 3.73
N ASN A 120 6.98 -3.12 3.25
CA ASN A 120 7.79 -3.91 2.32
C ASN A 120 8.28 -5.20 3.00
N PRO A 121 8.60 -6.25 2.20
CA PRO A 121 9.10 -7.51 2.72
C PRO A 121 10.27 -7.35 3.70
N GLY A 122 10.27 -8.16 4.77
CA GLY A 122 11.29 -8.13 5.82
C GLY A 122 11.04 -7.14 6.96
N ILE A 123 9.94 -6.37 6.92
CA ILE A 123 9.55 -5.45 8.00
C ILE A 123 8.41 -6.06 8.81
N SER A 124 8.63 -6.21 10.11
CA SER A 124 7.58 -6.66 11.04
C SER A 124 6.57 -5.55 11.33
N GLU A 125 5.35 -5.94 11.72
CA GLU A 125 4.31 -5.00 12.15
C GLU A 125 4.81 -4.07 13.28
N ALA A 126 5.53 -4.62 14.25
CA ALA A 126 6.09 -3.86 15.37
C ALA A 126 7.07 -2.77 14.92
N GLN A 127 7.95 -3.08 13.95
CA GLN A 127 8.83 -2.09 13.33
C GLN A 127 8.01 -1.04 12.57
N GLY A 128 7.01 -1.45 11.78
CA GLY A 128 6.12 -0.53 11.08
C GLY A 128 5.45 0.47 12.02
N PHE A 129 4.85 -0.01 13.12
CA PHE A 129 4.25 0.86 14.13
C PHE A 129 5.27 1.78 14.81
N ALA A 130 6.48 1.30 15.11
CA ALA A 130 7.53 2.13 15.69
C ALA A 130 7.92 3.29 14.78
N VAL A 131 8.09 3.01 13.48
CA VAL A 131 8.40 4.01 12.45
C VAL A 131 7.27 5.03 12.30
N LEU A 132 6.01 4.60 12.26
CA LEU A 132 4.86 5.51 12.20
C LEU A 132 4.77 6.42 13.43
N ARG A 133 5.02 5.88 14.64
CA ARG A 133 5.08 6.71 15.86
C ARG A 133 6.22 7.71 15.82
N GLN A 134 7.36 7.35 15.23
CA GLN A 134 8.48 8.27 15.04
C GLN A 134 8.13 9.39 14.06
N LEU A 135 7.41 9.08 12.98
CA LEU A 135 6.90 10.06 12.03
C LEU A 135 5.91 11.04 12.68
N GLU A 136 4.97 10.56 13.50
CA GLU A 136 4.04 11.44 14.22
C GLU A 136 4.76 12.36 15.22
N LYS A 137 5.77 11.84 15.94
CA LYS A 137 6.62 12.68 16.82
C LYS A 137 7.39 13.74 16.03
N LEU A 138 7.83 13.43 14.82
CA LEU A 138 8.49 14.40 13.93
C LEU A 138 7.50 15.51 13.55
N ARG A 139 6.31 15.12 13.07
CA ARG A 139 5.24 16.04 12.65
C ARG A 139 4.75 16.96 13.76
N SER A 140 4.67 16.45 14.98
CA SER A 140 4.27 17.25 16.15
C SER A 140 5.36 18.23 16.62
N GLY A 141 6.49 18.35 15.91
CA GLY A 141 7.51 19.37 16.18
C GLY A 141 8.44 19.04 17.35
N ARG A 142 8.98 17.81 17.41
CA ARG A 142 9.97 17.43 18.43
C ARG A 142 11.16 18.40 18.46
N LYS A 143 11.37 19.06 19.61
CA LYS A 143 12.32 20.19 19.76
C LYS A 143 13.79 19.83 19.47
N ASN A 144 14.18 18.55 19.58
CA ASN A 144 15.58 18.10 19.47
C ASN A 144 15.84 17.21 18.23
N VAL A 145 15.15 17.46 17.12
CA VAL A 145 15.41 16.75 15.85
C VAL A 145 16.06 17.68 14.84
N THR A 146 17.21 17.25 14.31
CA THR A 146 17.86 17.85 13.14
C THR A 146 17.21 17.27 11.88
N ILE A 147 16.77 18.14 10.98
CA ILE A 147 16.19 17.76 9.69
C ILE A 147 17.14 18.25 8.61
N SER A 148 17.66 17.32 7.81
CA SER A 148 18.42 17.62 6.61
C SER A 148 17.55 17.36 5.39
N CYS A 149 17.45 18.35 4.52
CA CYS A 149 16.84 18.18 3.21
C CYS A 149 17.98 17.94 2.22
N THR A 150 18.05 16.74 1.64
CA THR A 150 19.15 16.37 0.75
C THR A 150 18.83 16.70 -0.70
N GLU A 151 17.56 16.61 -1.10
CA GLU A 151 17.12 16.86 -2.47
C GLU A 151 15.66 17.36 -2.54
N ASP A 152 15.38 18.31 -3.45
CA ASP A 152 14.03 18.73 -3.85
C ASP A 152 14.01 18.92 -5.37
N ASP A 153 13.63 17.86 -6.08
CA ASP A 153 13.49 17.88 -7.55
C ASP A 153 12.21 18.59 -8.01
N THR A 154 11.50 19.22 -7.06
CA THR A 154 10.29 19.95 -7.34
C THR A 154 10.55 21.44 -7.09
N ALA A 155 10.01 22.31 -7.94
CA ALA A 155 10.10 23.76 -7.76
C ALA A 155 9.22 24.26 -6.57
N SER A 156 9.11 23.50 -5.48
CA SER A 156 8.13 23.68 -4.40
C SER A 156 8.68 24.37 -3.14
N SER A 157 9.94 24.83 -3.18
CA SER A 157 10.64 25.43 -2.03
C SER A 157 10.58 24.54 -0.78
N PHE A 158 10.48 23.22 -0.95
CA PHE A 158 10.25 22.30 0.15
C PHE A 158 11.46 22.28 1.10
N CYS A 159 12.67 22.29 0.55
CA CYS A 159 13.92 22.36 1.32
C CYS A 159 14.28 23.75 1.87
N MET A 160 13.39 24.76 1.79
CA MET A 160 13.73 26.14 2.16
C MET A 160 14.14 26.30 3.62
N ASN A 161 13.39 25.68 4.55
CA ASN A 161 13.72 25.69 5.97
C ASN A 161 12.95 24.59 6.72
N LYS A 162 13.35 24.35 7.98
CA LYS A 162 12.72 23.33 8.85
C LYS A 162 11.21 23.53 9.01
N ALA A 163 10.72 24.76 9.09
CA ALA A 163 9.30 25.04 9.26
C ALA A 163 8.49 24.68 8.00
N ALA A 164 9.02 24.98 6.81
CA ALA A 164 8.43 24.60 5.53
C ALA A 164 8.33 23.07 5.39
N ILE A 165 9.42 22.35 5.72
CA ILE A 165 9.44 20.88 5.70
C ILE A 165 8.39 20.30 6.65
N LEU A 166 8.37 20.72 7.92
CA LEU A 166 7.41 20.21 8.91
C LEU A 166 5.96 20.51 8.50
N SER A 167 5.70 21.71 7.98
CA SER A 167 4.40 22.12 7.47
C SER A 167 3.94 21.22 6.32
N ALA A 168 4.85 20.88 5.39
CA ALA A 168 4.57 19.96 4.31
C ALA A 168 4.34 18.52 4.81
N LEU A 169 5.23 17.99 5.65
CA LEU A 169 5.13 16.63 6.20
C LEU A 169 3.84 16.39 7.00
N ALA A 170 3.31 17.42 7.67
CA ALA A 170 2.05 17.35 8.40
C ALA A 170 0.82 17.13 7.50
N ARG A 171 0.91 17.49 6.20
CA ARG A 171 -0.20 17.36 5.25
C ARG A 171 -0.14 16.10 4.38
N LEU A 172 1.01 15.44 4.31
CA LEU A 172 1.19 14.29 3.42
C LEU A 172 0.79 12.99 4.14
N THR A 173 0.15 12.07 3.42
CA THR A 173 -0.21 10.75 3.98
C THR A 173 0.93 9.77 3.74
N PRO A 174 1.43 9.04 4.76
CA PRO A 174 2.36 7.95 4.53
C PRO A 174 1.66 6.79 3.83
N TRP A 175 2.33 6.11 2.91
CA TRP A 175 1.73 5.01 2.15
C TRP A 175 2.61 3.76 2.06
N ASN A 176 3.92 3.86 2.30
CA ASN A 176 4.81 2.70 2.33
C ASN A 176 6.02 2.91 3.26
N ILE A 177 6.46 1.83 3.91
CA ILE A 177 7.66 1.74 4.73
C ILE A 177 8.57 0.66 4.14
N ALA A 178 9.84 1.02 3.96
CA ALA A 178 10.88 0.13 3.48
C ALA A 178 12.11 0.15 4.39
N SER A 179 12.82 -0.97 4.45
CA SER A 179 14.14 -1.04 5.09
C SER A 179 15.14 -0.20 4.29
N ASP A 180 15.96 0.56 5.01
CA ASP A 180 17.12 1.29 4.51
C ASP A 180 18.37 0.67 5.15
N PRO A 181 19.56 0.65 4.52
CA PRO A 181 20.74 -0.03 5.07
C PRO A 181 21.07 0.34 6.53
N ASN A 182 20.69 1.55 6.95
CA ASN A 182 20.92 2.03 8.32
C ASN A 182 19.65 2.34 9.11
N GLY A 183 18.47 1.89 8.67
CA GLY A 183 17.22 2.13 9.38
C GLY A 183 15.99 1.92 8.51
N PHE A 184 15.12 2.91 8.44
CA PHE A 184 13.86 2.84 7.70
C PHE A 184 13.65 4.09 6.86
N ARG A 185 13.02 3.92 5.70
CA ARG A 185 12.48 5.01 4.91
C ARG A 185 10.95 4.90 4.84
N VAL A 186 10.29 6.05 4.82
CA VAL A 186 8.84 6.17 4.69
C VAL A 186 8.55 7.04 3.50
N TRP A 187 7.68 6.60 2.60
CA TRP A 187 7.18 7.42 1.51
C TRP A 187 5.84 8.04 1.84
N LEU A 188 5.75 9.34 1.59
CA LEU A 188 4.58 10.17 1.85
C LEU A 188 4.08 10.81 0.56
N GLY A 189 2.77 11.09 0.51
CA GLY A 189 2.09 11.70 -0.63
C GLY A 189 1.19 10.71 -1.34
N THR A 190 1.13 10.80 -2.67
CA THR A 190 0.31 9.92 -3.51
C THR A 190 1.23 9.07 -4.38
N PRO A 191 1.11 7.73 -4.35
CA PRO A 191 1.84 6.85 -5.26
C PRO A 191 1.68 7.29 -6.73
N GLY A 192 2.77 7.26 -7.50
CA GLY A 192 2.78 7.67 -8.92
C GLY A 192 2.73 9.19 -9.15
N ARG A 193 2.80 10.02 -8.09
CA ARG A 193 2.92 11.49 -8.19
C ARG A 193 4.19 11.95 -7.47
N THR A 194 4.24 13.21 -7.05
CA THR A 194 5.29 13.72 -6.17
C THR A 194 5.29 12.94 -4.86
N VAL A 195 6.47 12.42 -4.49
CA VAL A 195 6.67 11.68 -3.25
C VAL A 195 7.70 12.41 -2.40
N THR A 196 7.43 12.43 -1.09
CA THR A 196 8.40 12.85 -0.09
C THR A 196 8.87 11.62 0.66
N GLU A 197 10.17 11.34 0.60
CA GLU A 197 10.82 10.29 1.36
C GLU A 197 11.32 10.86 2.70
N VAL A 198 11.06 10.15 3.80
CA VAL A 198 11.57 10.46 5.13
C VAL A 198 12.38 9.28 5.62
N ARG A 199 13.67 9.50 5.90
CA ARG A 199 14.61 8.46 6.35
C ARG A 199 14.95 8.64 7.82
N PHE A 200 14.77 7.56 8.57
CA PHE A 200 15.16 7.44 9.97
C PHE A 200 16.37 6.53 10.09
N HIS A 201 17.46 7.05 10.67
CA HIS A 201 18.69 6.31 10.87
C HIS A 201 18.78 5.75 12.29
N SER A 202 19.02 4.46 12.42
CA SER A 202 19.14 3.74 13.70
C SER A 202 20.24 4.32 14.59
N GLN A 203 21.42 4.59 14.01
CA GLN A 203 22.56 5.17 14.74
C GLN A 203 22.45 6.68 15.01
N ARG A 204 21.54 7.39 14.34
CA ARG A 204 21.33 8.84 14.51
C ARG A 204 19.84 9.14 14.65
N PRO A 205 19.19 8.70 15.74
CA PRO A 205 17.72 8.79 15.88
C PRO A 205 17.20 10.24 16.03
N SER A 206 18.08 11.19 16.32
CA SER A 206 17.81 12.64 16.35
C SER A 206 18.00 13.33 14.99
N HIS A 207 18.47 12.61 13.97
CA HIS A 207 18.67 13.14 12.62
C HIS A 207 17.66 12.47 11.68
N VAL A 208 16.95 13.29 10.92
CA VAL A 208 16.02 12.84 9.87
C VAL A 208 16.46 13.45 8.55
N TRP A 209 16.53 12.61 7.52
CA TRP A 209 16.76 13.05 6.15
C TRP A 209 15.44 13.04 5.40
N VAL A 210 15.24 14.05 4.58
CA VAL A 210 14.00 14.21 3.82
C VAL A 210 14.35 14.59 2.40
N ASP A 211 13.76 13.88 1.46
CA ASP A 211 13.92 14.12 0.02
C ASP A 211 12.55 14.27 -0.62
N ARG A 212 12.47 15.09 -1.67
CA ARG A 212 11.25 15.23 -2.46
C ARG A 212 11.55 15.03 -3.94
N ARG A 213 10.88 14.06 -4.55
CA ARG A 213 11.16 13.61 -5.92
C ARG A 213 9.91 13.54 -6.78
N PHE A 214 10.10 13.73 -8.08
CA PHE A 214 9.12 13.48 -9.12
C PHE A 214 9.82 12.92 -10.39
N PRO A 215 9.38 11.77 -10.93
CA PRO A 215 8.33 10.88 -10.41
C PRO A 215 8.74 10.14 -9.14
N ALA A 216 7.78 9.46 -8.50
CA ALA A 216 8.08 8.55 -7.39
C ALA A 216 9.03 7.42 -7.83
N PRO A 217 10.01 7.00 -7.01
CA PRO A 217 10.79 5.80 -7.28
C PRO A 217 9.90 4.55 -7.23
N PHE A 218 10.14 3.61 -8.14
CA PHE A 218 9.38 2.37 -8.33
C PHE A 218 9.69 1.32 -7.25
#